data_AF-A0A495JWV3-F1
#
_entry.id   AF-A0A495JWV3-F1
#
_cell.length_a   1.000
_cell.length_b   1.000
_cell.length_c   1.000
_cell.angle_alpha   90.00
_cell.angle_beta   90.00
_cell.angle_gamma   90.00
#
_symmetry.space_group_name_H-M   'P 1'
#
loop_
_entity.id
_entity.type
_entity.pdbx_description
1 polymer ?
#
loop_
_entity_poly.entity_id
_entity_poly.type
_entity_poly.pdbx_seq_one_letter_code
_entity_poly.pdbx_strand_id
1 'polypeptide(L)'
;MTAIADNPATSSQTTSTISRRSQIAGRVVTGLVSILLLVDAISHLALPEEVTKASYELGFTDGDIVAMGVVMLGCLALYLYPRTAILGAVLLTGYFGGATTSHMIDEKSLSAGIFLPVVVGIAVWSGLWLRSATVRSIMPLVR
;
A
#
# COMPACT_ATOMS: atom_id res chain seq x y z
N MET A 1 -48.23 -8.75 -40.23
CA MET A 1 -46.77 -8.56 -40.29
C MET A 1 -46.42 -7.27 -39.55
N THR A 2 -46.10 -7.36 -38.26
CA THR A 2 -45.31 -6.35 -37.54
C THR A 2 -44.51 -7.13 -36.51
N ALA A 3 -43.27 -7.42 -36.90
CA ALA A 3 -42.34 -8.22 -36.12
C ALA A 3 -41.89 -7.48 -34.86
N ILE A 4 -41.74 -8.26 -33.81
CA ILE A 4 -41.13 -7.97 -32.53
C ILE A 4 -39.68 -7.48 -32.76
N ALA A 5 -39.30 -6.40 -32.11
CA ALA A 5 -37.89 -6.07 -31.86
C ALA A 5 -37.71 -5.97 -30.34
N ASP A 6 -37.50 -7.13 -29.72
CA ASP A 6 -36.86 -7.22 -28.41
C ASP A 6 -35.47 -6.62 -28.55
N ASN A 7 -35.17 -5.62 -27.73
CA ASN A 7 -33.89 -4.93 -27.72
C ASN A 7 -32.94 -5.69 -26.77
N PRO A 8 -31.95 -6.47 -27.25
CA PRO A 8 -31.08 -7.23 -26.38
C PRO A 8 -29.90 -6.33 -25.96
N ALA A 9 -30.18 -5.32 -25.13
CA ALA A 9 -29.13 -4.59 -24.43
C ALA A 9 -28.65 -5.39 -23.20
N THR A 10 -28.28 -6.65 -23.42
CA THR A 10 -27.49 -7.41 -22.44
C THR A 10 -26.05 -7.01 -22.67
N SER A 11 -25.62 -5.92 -22.04
CA SER A 11 -24.21 -5.57 -21.94
C SER A 11 -23.47 -6.73 -21.27
N SER A 12 -22.94 -7.64 -22.07
CA SER A 12 -22.06 -8.71 -21.66
C SER A 12 -20.81 -8.08 -21.05
N GLN A 13 -20.85 -7.83 -19.74
CA GLN A 13 -19.67 -7.51 -18.96
C GLN A 13 -18.77 -8.73 -19.04
N THR A 14 -17.78 -8.68 -19.92
CA THR A 14 -16.70 -9.66 -19.96
C THR A 14 -15.93 -9.52 -18.66
N THR A 15 -16.32 -10.27 -17.63
CA THR A 15 -15.57 -10.40 -16.39
C THR A 15 -14.23 -11.01 -16.77
N SER A 16 -13.19 -10.17 -16.93
CA SER A 16 -11.84 -10.64 -17.21
C SER A 16 -11.37 -11.48 -16.02
N THR A 17 -11.52 -12.80 -16.11
CA THR A 17 -11.13 -13.73 -15.06
C THR A 17 -9.63 -13.55 -14.78
N ILE A 18 -9.28 -13.04 -13.60
CA ILE A 18 -7.87 -12.90 -13.20
C ILE A 18 -7.23 -14.28 -13.21
N SER A 19 -6.13 -14.43 -13.94
CA SER A 19 -5.36 -15.68 -13.97
C SER A 19 -4.93 -16.09 -12.55
N ARG A 20 -5.04 -17.39 -12.23
CA ARG A 20 -4.64 -17.96 -10.94
C ARG A 20 -3.20 -17.59 -10.56
N ARG A 21 -2.31 -17.46 -11.56
CA ARG A 21 -0.91 -17.02 -11.37
C ARG A 21 -0.80 -15.57 -10.90
N SER A 22 -1.63 -14.67 -11.45
CA SER A 22 -1.68 -13.25 -11.05
C SER A 22 -2.17 -13.12 -9.60
N GLN A 23 -3.18 -13.90 -9.20
CA GLN A 23 -3.66 -13.86 -7.82
C GLN A 23 -2.61 -14.37 -6.82
N ILE A 24 -1.86 -15.42 -7.16
CA ILE A 24 -0.78 -15.93 -6.31
C ILE A 24 0.33 -14.88 -6.19
N ALA A 25 0.78 -14.30 -7.31
CA ALA A 25 1.78 -13.24 -7.31
C ALA A 25 1.33 -12.04 -6.45
N GLY A 26 0.07 -11.61 -6.58
CA GLY A 26 -0.49 -10.53 -5.76
C GLY A 26 -0.50 -10.86 -4.27
N ARG A 27 -0.81 -12.11 -3.88
CA ARG A 27 -0.76 -12.55 -2.48
C ARG A 27 0.66 -12.60 -1.93
N VAL A 28 1.63 -13.06 -2.73
CA VAL A 28 3.06 -13.10 -2.33
C VAL A 28 3.57 -11.68 -2.10
N VAL A 29 3.33 -10.76 -3.04
CA VAL A 29 3.73 -9.35 -2.91
C VAL A 29 3.05 -8.71 -1.70
N THR A 30 1.74 -8.92 -1.54
CA THR A 30 0.99 -8.40 -0.39
C THR A 30 1.56 -8.93 0.93
N GLY A 31 1.86 -10.23 1.01
CA GLY A 31 2.45 -10.85 2.20
C GLY A 31 3.82 -10.27 2.53
N LEU A 32 4.70 -10.15 1.53
CA LEU A 32 6.05 -9.60 1.69
C LEU A 32 6.01 -8.15 2.19
N VAL A 33 5.19 -7.32 1.55
CA VAL A 33 4.99 -5.91 1.95
C VAL A 33 4.40 -5.82 3.35
N SER A 34 3.43 -6.66 3.69
CA SER A 34 2.79 -6.63 5.01
C SER A 34 3.76 -7.03 6.12
N ILE A 35 4.64 -8.00 5.88
CA ILE A 35 5.69 -8.39 6.83
C ILE A 35 6.68 -7.23 7.02
N LEU A 36 7.13 -6.61 5.92
CA LEU A 36 8.04 -5.47 5.98
C LEU A 36 7.44 -4.32 6.80
N LEU A 37 6.18 -3.96 6.54
CA LEU A 37 5.49 -2.88 7.26
C LEU A 37 5.21 -3.23 8.72
N LEU A 38 4.97 -4.51 9.02
CA LEU A 38 4.77 -4.97 10.38
C LEU A 38 6.06 -4.86 11.20
N VAL A 39 7.19 -5.27 10.62
CA VAL A 39 8.51 -5.14 11.26
C VAL A 39 8.84 -3.67 11.50
N ASP A 40 8.59 -2.80 10.51
CA ASP A 40 8.78 -1.35 10.65
C ASP A 40 7.93 -0.77 11.79
N ALA A 41 6.63 -1.07 11.82
CA ALA A 41 5.75 -0.57 12.86
C ALA A 41 6.14 -1.08 14.25
N ILE A 42 6.51 -2.36 14.38
CA ILE A 42 7.00 -2.92 15.65
C ILE A 42 8.29 -2.21 16.09
N SER A 43 9.16 -1.86 15.15
CA SER A 43 10.42 -1.18 15.46
C SER A 43 10.17 0.22 16.05
N HIS A 44 9.14 0.93 15.54
CA HIS A 44 8.69 2.21 16.11
C HIS A 44 8.11 2.04 17.53
N LEU A 45 7.43 0.93 17.82
CA LEU A 45 6.88 0.64 19.15
C LEU A 45 7.95 0.14 20.15
N ALA A 46 8.95 -0.58 19.67
CA ALA A 46 10.01 -1.16 20.48
C ALA A 46 11.07 -0.13 20.92
N LEU A 47 11.11 1.04 20.28
CA LEU A 47 12.03 2.15 20.59
C LEU A 47 13.49 1.69 20.78
N PRO A 48 14.07 0.91 19.83
CA PRO A 48 15.48 0.54 19.93
C PRO A 48 16.36 1.80 19.83
N GLU A 49 17.49 1.79 20.52
CA GLU A 49 18.36 2.98 20.65
C GLU A 49 18.75 3.62 19.32
N GLU A 50 18.92 2.82 18.26
CA GLU A 50 19.26 3.32 16.92
C GLU A 50 18.12 4.16 16.32
N VAL A 51 16.86 3.72 16.48
CA VAL A 51 15.67 4.41 15.95
C VAL A 51 15.38 5.66 16.76
N THR A 52 15.53 5.61 18.08
CA THR A 52 15.30 6.78 18.93
C THR A 52 16.37 7.85 18.73
N LYS A 53 17.66 7.48 18.64
CA LYS A 53 18.75 8.43 18.34
C LYS A 53 18.52 9.13 17.00
N ALA A 54 18.21 8.38 15.93
CA ALA A 54 17.91 8.97 14.63
C ALA A 54 16.69 9.90 14.67
N SER A 55 15.62 9.48 15.36
CA SER A 55 14.39 10.27 15.47
C SER A 55 14.58 11.54 16.30
N TYR A 56 15.42 11.50 17.35
CA TYR A 56 15.79 12.68 18.14
C TYR A 56 16.62 13.69 17.33
N GLU A 57 17.49 13.23 16.42
CA GLU A 57 18.20 14.12 15.49
C GLU A 57 17.23 14.90 14.59
N LEU A 58 16.08 14.30 14.24
CA LEU A 58 14.99 14.94 13.51
C LEU A 58 14.04 15.77 14.41
N GLY A 59 14.25 15.79 15.72
CA GLY A 59 13.43 16.54 16.68
C GLY A 59 12.13 15.86 17.11
N PHE A 60 11.94 14.58 16.80
CA PHE A 60 10.77 13.80 17.25
C PHE A 60 10.94 13.35 18.70
N THR A 61 9.84 13.24 19.43
CA THR A 61 9.83 12.66 20.80
C THR A 61 9.46 11.18 20.76
N ASP A 62 9.65 10.45 21.85
CA ASP A 62 9.22 9.04 21.96
C ASP A 62 7.73 8.86 21.65
N GLY A 63 6.90 9.82 22.07
CA GLY A 63 5.47 9.83 21.79
C GLY A 63 5.17 9.91 20.30
N ASP A 64 5.95 10.69 19.55
CA ASP A 64 5.79 10.82 18.10
C ASP A 64 6.19 9.53 17.39
N ILE A 65 7.32 8.91 17.79
CA ILE A 65 7.79 7.65 17.21
C ILE A 65 6.74 6.55 17.41
N VAL A 66 6.21 6.41 18.63
CA VAL A 66 5.16 5.44 18.93
C VAL A 66 3.88 5.74 18.14
N ALA A 67 3.49 7.01 18.03
CA ALA A 67 2.33 7.42 17.25
C ALA A 67 2.47 7.02 15.76
N MET A 68 3.65 7.19 15.17
CA MET A 68 3.93 6.75 13.79
C MET A 68 3.71 5.24 13.62
N GLY A 69 4.25 4.42 14.54
CA GLY A 69 4.04 2.97 14.51
C GLY A 69 2.58 2.57 14.68
N VAL A 70 1.83 3.25 15.55
CA VAL A 70 0.38 3.00 15.75
C VAL A 70 -0.43 3.36 14.50
N VAL A 71 -0.15 4.52 13.89
CA VAL A 71 -0.78 4.95 12.63
C VAL A 71 -0.48 3.96 11.51
N MET A 72 0.79 3.54 11.38
CA MET A 72 1.22 2.53 10.40
C MET A 72 0.43 1.22 10.58
N LEU A 73 0.28 0.72 11.82
CA LEU A 73 -0.50 -0.49 12.11
C LEU A 73 -1.97 -0.33 11.73
N GLY A 74 -2.58 0.82 12.01
CA GLY A 74 -3.96 1.12 11.60
C GLY A 74 -4.13 1.08 10.08
N CYS A 75 -3.23 1.74 9.35
CA CYS A 75 -3.20 1.74 7.89
C CYS A 75 -2.99 0.33 7.32
N LEU A 76 -2.07 -0.45 7.90
CA LEU A 76 -1.78 -1.82 7.50
C LEU A 76 -2.97 -2.76 7.76
N ALA A 77 -3.64 -2.63 8.90
CA ALA A 77 -4.85 -3.40 9.22
C ALA A 77 -5.96 -3.13 8.19
N LEU A 78 -6.18 -1.86 7.83
CA LEU A 78 -7.12 -1.47 6.77
C LEU A 78 -6.73 -2.02 5.40
N TYR A 79 -5.43 -2.08 5.09
CA TYR A 79 -4.91 -2.62 3.83
C TYR A 79 -5.08 -4.14 3.72
N LEU A 80 -4.91 -4.86 4.83
CA LEU A 80 -5.09 -6.31 4.90
C LEU A 80 -6.56 -6.72 4.78
N TYR A 81 -7.48 -5.92 5.34
CA TYR A 81 -8.90 -6.21 5.28
C TYR A 81 -9.46 -5.98 3.85
N PRO A 82 -9.99 -7.02 3.18
CA PRO A 82 -10.26 -6.99 1.74
C PRO A 82 -11.30 -5.95 1.33
N ARG A 83 -12.23 -5.58 2.22
CA ARG A 83 -13.26 -4.56 1.92
C ARG A 83 -12.73 -3.14 2.01
N THR A 84 -11.66 -2.90 2.78
CA THR A 84 -11.05 -1.59 2.99
C THR A 84 -9.67 -1.46 2.36
N ALA A 85 -9.22 -2.48 1.62
CA ALA A 85 -7.87 -2.57 1.09
C ALA A 85 -7.46 -1.35 0.25
N ILE A 86 -8.39 -0.77 -0.52
CA ILE A 86 -8.15 0.45 -1.30
C ILE A 86 -7.89 1.64 -0.37
N LEU A 87 -8.72 1.82 0.66
CA LEU A 87 -8.56 2.90 1.64
C LEU A 87 -7.23 2.75 2.39
N GLY A 88 -6.87 1.53 2.80
CA GLY A 88 -5.58 1.25 3.43
C GLY A 88 -4.40 1.57 2.52
N ALA A 89 -4.47 1.23 1.21
CA ALA A 89 -3.42 1.55 0.25
C ALA A 89 -3.25 3.08 0.06
N VAL A 90 -4.36 3.83 0.02
CA VAL A 90 -4.33 5.29 -0.07
C VAL A 90 -3.71 5.91 1.19
N LEU A 91 -4.12 5.46 2.38
CA LEU A 91 -3.56 5.93 3.65
C LEU A 91 -2.06 5.62 3.77
N LEU A 92 -1.65 4.40 3.39
CA LEU A 92 -0.23 4.02 3.35
C LEU A 92 0.56 4.91 2.38
N THR A 93 -0.03 5.29 1.24
CA THR A 93 0.63 6.20 0.28
C THR A 93 0.88 7.57 0.91
N GLY A 94 -0.11 8.11 1.64
CA GLY A 94 0.06 9.35 2.40
C GLY A 94 1.14 9.23 3.48
N TYR A 95 1.14 8.12 4.22
CA TYR A 95 2.16 7.83 5.24
C TYR A 95 3.58 7.78 4.63
N PHE A 96 3.76 7.07 3.51
CA PHE A 96 5.05 6.98 2.83
C PHE A 96 5.51 8.32 2.27
N GLY A 97 4.60 9.21 1.85
CA GLY A 97 4.97 10.58 1.46
C GLY A 97 5.66 11.34 2.59
N GLY A 98 5.13 11.24 3.81
CA GLY A 98 5.76 11.80 5.01
C GLY A 98 7.13 11.16 5.31
N ALA A 99 7.21 9.83 5.24
CA ALA A 99 8.48 9.12 5.43
C ALA A 99 9.55 9.54 4.42
N THR A 100 9.18 9.71 3.14
CA THR A 100 10.08 10.23 2.11
C THR A 100 10.59 11.62 2.49
N THR A 101 9.73 12.52 2.97
CA THR A 101 10.16 13.86 3.41
C THR A 101 11.13 13.78 4.59
N SER A 102 10.88 12.94 5.59
CA SER A 102 11.80 12.74 6.71
C SER A 102 13.19 12.26 6.25
N HIS A 103 13.24 11.33 5.29
CA HIS A 103 14.50 10.89 4.70
C HIS A 103 15.20 11.96 3.84
N MET A 104 14.47 12.95 3.32
CA MET A 104 15.07 14.08 2.61
C MET A 104 15.66 15.11 3.57
N ILE A 105 15.05 15.28 4.75
CA ILE A 105 15.54 16.17 5.81
C ILE A 105 16.80 15.58 6.46
N ASP A 106 16.84 14.26 6.61
CA ASP A 106 18.03 13.53 7.07
C ASP A 106 19.05 13.41 5.91
N GLU A 107 19.85 14.47 5.70
CA GLU A 107 20.79 14.63 4.56
C GLU A 107 21.81 13.49 4.40
N LYS A 108 21.95 12.60 5.39
CA LYS A 108 22.89 11.46 5.39
C LYS A 108 22.50 10.32 4.43
N SER A 109 21.25 10.24 3.94
CA SER A 109 20.72 9.03 3.25
C SER A 109 20.23 9.26 1.81
N LEU A 110 20.97 10.05 1.02
CA LEU A 110 20.55 10.49 -0.31
C LEU A 110 20.41 9.38 -1.39
N SER A 111 20.89 8.16 -1.18
CA SER A 111 20.94 7.14 -2.24
C SER A 111 20.01 5.94 -2.06
N ALA A 112 19.77 5.48 -0.83
CA ALA A 112 18.98 4.27 -0.58
C ALA A 112 17.73 4.53 0.30
N GLY A 113 17.82 5.41 1.29
CA GLY A 113 16.73 5.65 2.25
C GLY A 113 15.52 6.35 1.62
N ILE A 114 15.75 7.35 0.77
CA ILE A 114 14.67 8.14 0.13
C ILE A 114 13.78 7.30 -0.78
N PHE A 115 14.35 6.34 -1.52
CA PHE A 115 13.59 5.54 -2.48
C PHE A 115 12.82 4.40 -1.83
N LEU A 116 13.24 3.94 -0.65
CA LEU A 116 12.61 2.81 0.04
C LEU A 116 11.09 3.01 0.24
N PRO A 117 10.59 4.10 0.86
CA PRO A 117 9.15 4.32 1.04
C PRO A 117 8.38 4.38 -0.30
N VAL A 118 9.00 4.95 -1.34
CA VAL A 118 8.40 5.03 -2.69
C VAL A 118 8.25 3.64 -3.30
N VAL A 119 9.31 2.82 -3.25
CA VAL A 119 9.31 1.44 -3.76
C VAL A 119 8.29 0.58 -3.00
N VAL A 120 8.19 0.75 -1.68
CA VAL A 120 7.20 0.06 -0.85
C VAL A 120 5.78 0.50 -1.23
N GLY A 121 5.53 1.79 -1.45
CA GLY A 121 4.26 2.30 -1.94
C GLY A 121 3.85 1.68 -3.29
N ILE A 122 4.78 1.59 -4.24
CA ILE A 122 4.55 0.90 -5.53
C ILE A 122 4.22 -0.57 -5.31
N ALA A 123 4.93 -1.25 -4.39
CA ALA A 123 4.68 -2.66 -4.08
C ALA A 123 3.31 -2.89 -3.43
N VAL A 124 2.85 -2.00 -2.55
CA VAL A 124 1.49 -2.01 -1.97
C VAL A 124 0.44 -1.98 -3.08
N TRP A 125 0.52 -1.01 -3.99
CA TRP A 125 -0.45 -0.89 -5.09
C TRP A 125 -0.35 -2.05 -6.09
N SER A 126 0.86 -2.52 -6.39
CA SER A 126 1.10 -3.65 -7.29
C SER A 126 0.50 -4.95 -6.75
N GLY A 127 0.71 -5.25 -5.46
CA GLY A 127 0.12 -6.40 -4.79
C GLY A 127 -1.41 -6.35 -4.81
N LEU A 128 -1.98 -5.16 -4.56
CA LEU A 128 -3.42 -4.93 -4.61
C LEU A 128 -4.01 -5.09 -6.01
N TRP A 129 -3.36 -4.52 -7.03
CA TRP A 129 -3.79 -4.58 -8.43
C TRP A 129 -3.74 -6.02 -8.99
N LEU A 130 -2.74 -6.81 -8.59
CA LEU A 130 -2.62 -8.21 -9.00
C LEU A 130 -3.65 -9.15 -8.34
N ARG A 131 -4.12 -8.83 -7.12
CA ARG A 131 -5.08 -9.66 -6.37
C ARG A 131 -6.55 -9.32 -6.61
N SER A 132 -6.88 -8.06 -6.93
CA SER A 132 -8.27 -7.56 -6.97
C SER A 132 -8.73 -7.12 -8.37
N ALA A 133 -9.77 -7.77 -8.88
CA ALA A 133 -10.43 -7.41 -10.14
C ALA A 133 -11.10 -6.04 -10.08
N THR A 134 -11.66 -5.68 -8.92
CA THR A 134 -12.28 -4.38 -8.68
C THR A 134 -11.26 -3.24 -8.78
N VAL A 135 -10.04 -3.45 -8.28
CA VAL A 135 -8.99 -2.41 -8.37
C VAL A 135 -8.51 -2.26 -9.80
N ARG A 136 -8.38 -3.38 -10.52
CA ARG A 136 -8.02 -3.38 -11.94
C ARG A 136 -9.07 -2.73 -12.84
N SER A 137 -10.36 -2.77 -12.45
CA SER A 137 -11.42 -2.06 -13.18
C SER A 137 -11.45 -0.56 -12.90
N ILE A 138 -11.04 -0.11 -11.71
CA ILE A 138 -10.97 1.32 -11.36
C ILE A 138 -9.73 1.97 -11.99
N MET A 139 -8.61 1.25 -12.04
CA MET A 139 -7.34 1.74 -12.60
C MET A 139 -6.87 0.83 -13.75
N PRO A 140 -7.50 0.93 -14.92
CA PRO A 140 -7.06 0.20 -16.10
C PRO A 140 -5.72 0.79 -16.58
N LEU A 141 -4.76 -0.09 -16.89
CA LEU A 141 -3.55 0.32 -17.60
C LEU A 141 -3.95 0.65 -19.05
N VAL A 142 -4.01 1.94 -19.37
CA VAL A 142 -4.19 2.41 -20.73
C VAL A 142 -2.92 2.09 -21.51
N ARG A 143 -3.08 1.54 -22.71
CA ARG A 143 -1.99 1.11 -23.58
C ARG A 143 -1.70 2.17 -24.63
#